data_AF-A0A973TG16-F1
#
_entry.id   AF-A0A973TG16-F1
#
_cell.length_a   1.000
_cell.length_b   1.000
_cell.length_c   1.000
_cell.angle_alpha   90.00
_cell.angle_beta   90.00
_cell.angle_gamma   90.00
#
_symmetry.space_group_name_H-M   'P 1'
#
loop_
_entity.id
_entity.type
_entity.pdbx_description
1 polymer ?
#
loop_
_entity_poly.entity_id
_entity_poly.type
_entity_poly.pdbx_seq_one_letter_code
_entity_poly.pdbx_strand_id
1 'polypeptide(L)' 'DLANAGPAKMAGCITAALYLERFVPAALPWAHLDVYSWNDSDRPGRPTGGEAQGLRAAWTMLKQRFG' A
#
# COMPACT_ATOMS: atom_id res chain seq x y z
N ASP A 1 -20.20 14.80 -1.33
CA ASP A 1 -20.21 13.44 -1.94
C ASP A 1 -19.45 12.40 -1.13
N LEU A 2 -18.22 12.66 -0.67
CA LEU A 2 -17.43 11.71 0.13
C LEU A 2 -16.64 12.44 1.24
N ALA A 3 -16.47 11.80 2.40
CA ALA A 3 -15.57 12.28 3.46
C ALA A 3 -14.22 11.54 3.39
N ASN A 4 -13.12 12.22 3.71
CA ASN A 4 -11.77 11.65 3.71
C ASN A 4 -11.44 10.79 4.95
N ALA A 5 -12.33 10.75 5.94
CA ALA A 5 -12.24 9.90 7.12
C ALA A 5 -13.63 9.58 7.68
N GLY A 6 -13.74 8.44 8.38
CA GLY A 6 -14.92 8.07 9.15
C GLY A 6 -14.85 8.55 10.61
N PRO A 7 -15.97 8.51 11.36
CA PRO A 7 -16.00 8.93 12.76
C PRO A 7 -15.39 7.91 13.73
N ALA A 8 -15.20 6.66 13.31
CA ALA A 8 -14.61 5.60 14.11
C ALA A 8 -13.08 5.58 13.98
N LYS A 9 -12.38 5.24 15.06
CA LYS A 9 -10.91 5.04 15.07
C LYS A 9 -10.47 3.67 14.52
N MET A 10 -11.40 2.82 14.12
CA MET A 10 -11.15 1.47 13.64
C MET A 10 -11.17 1.42 12.11
N ALA A 11 -10.53 0.41 11.52
CA ALA A 11 -10.53 0.16 10.07
C ALA A 11 -9.96 1.32 9.20
N GLY A 12 -8.96 2.04 9.72
CA GLY A 12 -8.34 3.19 9.03
C GLY A 12 -7.80 2.86 7.63
N CYS A 13 -6.96 1.82 7.50
CA CYS A 13 -6.38 1.42 6.21
C CYS A 13 -7.45 0.97 5.20
N ILE A 14 -8.49 0.26 5.65
CA ILE A 14 -9.61 -0.15 4.80
C ILE A 14 -10.39 1.07 4.30
N THR A 15 -10.69 2.01 5.20
CA THR A 15 -11.41 3.25 4.86
C THR A 15 -10.61 4.08 3.84
N ALA A 16 -9.30 4.20 4.04
CA ALA A 16 -8.42 4.90 3.10
C ALA A 16 -8.38 4.22 1.73
N ALA A 17 -8.25 2.89 1.69
CA ALA A 17 -8.24 2.13 0.43
C ALA A 17 -9.57 2.30 -0.33
N LEU A 18 -10.72 2.17 0.35
CA LEU A 18 -12.04 2.39 -0.26
C LEU A 18 -12.21 3.82 -0.76
N TYR A 19 -11.66 4.82 -0.05
CA TYR A 19 -11.68 6.21 -0.50
C TYR A 19 -10.90 6.38 -1.80
N LEU A 20 -9.68 5.82 -1.89
CA LEU A 20 -8.86 5.86 -3.10
C LEU A 20 -9.52 5.14 -4.28
N GLU A 21 -10.16 4.00 -4.04
CA GLU A 21 -10.86 3.22 -5.07
C GLU A 21 -11.95 4.03 -5.78
N ARG A 22 -12.60 4.99 -5.10
CA ARG A 22 -13.65 5.83 -5.69
C ARG A 22 -13.18 6.64 -6.90
N PHE A 23 -11.87 6.86 -7.03
CA PHE A 23 -11.27 7.64 -8.12
C PHE A 23 -10.73 6.76 -9.25
N VAL A 24 -10.84 5.43 -9.13
CA VAL A 24 -10.37 4.47 -10.12
C VAL A 24 -11.52 4.06 -11.04
N PRO A 25 -11.38 4.15 -12.38
CA PRO A 25 -12.39 3.63 -13.30
C PRO A 25 -12.60 2.12 -13.14
N ALA A 26 -13.85 1.65 -13.17
CA ALA A 26 -14.19 0.25 -12.92
C ALA A 26 -13.47 -0.77 -13.85
N ALA A 27 -13.13 -0.36 -15.08
CA ALA A 27 -12.44 -1.22 -16.04
C ALA A 27 -10.91 -1.24 -15.87
N LEU A 28 -10.34 -0.39 -15.01
CA LEU A 28 -8.90 -0.28 -14.80
C LEU A 28 -8.47 -1.23 -13.67
N PRO A 29 -7.65 -2.27 -13.93
CA PRO A 29 -7.10 -3.09 -12.86
C PRO A 29 -6.26 -2.24 -11.91
N TRP A 30 -6.55 -2.30 -10.61
CA TRP A 30 -5.91 -1.47 -9.59
C TRP A 30 -5.50 -2.27 -8.37
N ALA A 31 -4.43 -1.83 -7.73
CA ALA A 31 -3.95 -2.34 -6.46
C ALA A 31 -3.42 -1.17 -5.62
N HIS A 32 -3.66 -1.23 -4.31
CA HIS A 32 -3.10 -0.33 -3.31
C HIS A 32 -2.25 -1.12 -2.33
N LEU A 33 -1.02 -0.66 -2.09
CA LEU A 33 -0.12 -1.22 -1.09
C LEU A 33 0.09 -0.15 -0.02
N ASP A 34 -0.48 -0.39 1.16
CA ASP A 34 -0.21 0.40 2.37
C ASP A 34 1.03 -0.19 3.05
N VAL A 35 2.10 0.59 3.17
CA VAL A 35 3.40 0.14 3.67
C VAL A 35 3.94 1.11 4.72
N TYR A 36 4.54 0.54 5.77
CA TYR A 36 5.14 1.33 6.84
C TYR A 36 6.44 2.02 6.40
N SER A 37 7.20 1.37 5.50
CA SER A 37 8.45 1.87 4.92
C SER A 37 9.53 2.25 5.95
N TRP A 38 9.53 1.58 7.11
CA TRP A 38 10.48 1.84 8.19
C TRP A 38 10.84 0.55 8.95
N ASN A 39 12.06 0.50 9.49
CA ASN A 39 12.54 -0.51 10.42
C ASN A 39 12.70 0.13 11.81
N ASP A 40 11.98 -0.36 12.82
CA ASP A 40 12.06 0.16 14.19
C ASP A 40 13.33 -0.27 14.95
N SER A 41 14.03 -1.29 14.44
CA SER A 41 15.22 -1.85 15.07
C SER A 41 16.17 -2.43 14.02
N ASP A 42 17.45 -2.47 14.34
CA ASP A 42 18.46 -3.10 13.50
C ASP A 42 18.25 -4.61 13.35
N ARG A 43 18.37 -5.10 12.12
CA ARG A 43 18.42 -6.52 11.75
C ARG A 43 19.48 -6.71 10.67
N PRO A 44 20.04 -7.92 10.46
CA PRO A 44 21.01 -8.15 9.40
C PRO A 44 20.50 -7.68 8.03
N GLY A 45 21.23 -6.74 7.42
CA GLY A 45 20.88 -6.12 6.13
C GLY A 45 19.70 -5.14 6.17
N ARG A 46 19.19 -4.78 7.34
CA ARG A 46 18.04 -3.87 7.55
C ARG A 46 18.29 -2.99 8.78
N PRO A 47 19.07 -1.91 8.65
CA PRO A 47 19.29 -0.97 9.73
C PRO A 47 17.99 -0.21 10.07
N THR A 48 17.94 0.33 11.28
CA THR A 48 16.88 1.24 11.74
C THR A 48 16.81 2.45 10.81
N GLY A 49 15.60 2.80 10.35
CA GLY A 49 15.41 3.86 9.36
C GLY A 49 14.46 3.45 8.23
N GLY A 50 14.50 4.21 7.14
CA GLY A 50 13.66 3.95 5.96
C GLY A 50 13.93 2.59 5.32
N GLU A 51 12.88 1.92 4.86
CA GLU A 51 12.95 0.57 4.28
C GLU A 51 12.12 0.47 2.98
N ALA A 52 12.64 -0.27 2.02
CA ALA A 52 11.99 -0.53 0.73
C ALA A 52 11.08 -1.76 0.81
N GLN A 53 9.85 -1.56 1.29
CA GLN A 53 8.83 -2.61 1.37
C GLN A 53 8.05 -2.74 0.04
N GLY A 54 7.65 -3.96 -0.32
CA GLY A 54 6.78 -4.23 -1.48
C GLY A 54 7.42 -4.22 -2.88
N LEU A 55 8.56 -3.53 -3.08
CA LEU A 55 9.16 -3.35 -4.41
C LEU A 55 9.47 -4.66 -5.14
N ARG A 56 10.08 -5.64 -4.45
CA ARG A 56 10.40 -6.95 -5.08
C ARG A 56 9.15 -7.73 -5.46
N ALA A 57 8.10 -7.66 -4.65
CA ALA A 57 6.82 -8.33 -4.95
C ALA A 57 6.13 -7.68 -6.17
N ALA A 58 6.10 -6.34 -6.22
CA ALA A 58 5.57 -5.61 -7.36
C ALA A 58 6.34 -5.94 -8.65
N TRP A 59 7.68 -5.95 -8.58
CA TRP A 59 8.51 -6.35 -9.72
C TRP A 59 8.24 -7.77 -10.19
N THR A 60 8.17 -8.74 -9.26
CA THR A 60 7.85 -10.13 -9.60
C THR A 60 6.48 -10.25 -10.27
N MET A 61 5.45 -9.55 -9.77
CA MET A 61 4.13 -9.52 -10.38
C MET A 61 4.16 -8.97 -11.80
N LEU A 62 4.82 -7.82 -12.00
CA LEU A 62 4.96 -7.20 -13.33
C LEU A 62 5.69 -8.12 -14.30
N LYS A 63 6.80 -8.73 -13.86
CA LYS A 63 7.59 -9.65 -14.69
C LYS A 63 6.80 -10.90 -15.05
N GLN A 64 6.02 -11.47 -14.13
CA GLN A 64 5.17 -12.63 -14.43
C GLN A 64 4.04 -12.29 -15.40
N ARG A 65 3.53 -11.06 -15.35
CA ARG A 65 2.39 -10.64 -16.17
C ARG A 65 2.78 -10.16 -17.57
N PHE A 66 3.97 -9.57 -17.73
CA PHE A 66 4.36 -8.85 -18.94
C PHE A 66 5.77 -9.16 -19.47
N GLY A 67 6.60 -9.88 -18.71
CA GLY A 67 7.96 -10.26 -19.12
C GLY A 67 7.99 -11.66 -19.71
#